data_AF-A0A3L6TAQ9-F1
#
_entry.id   AF-A0A3L6TAQ9-F1
#
_cell.length_a   1.000
_cell.length_b   1.000
_cell.length_c   1.000
_cell.angle_alpha   90.00
_cell.angle_beta   90.00
_cell.angle_gamma   90.00
#
_symmetry.space_group_name_H-M   'P 1'
#
loop_
_entity.id
_entity.type
_entity.pdbx_description
1 polymer ?
#
loop_
_entity_poly.entity_id
_entity_poly.type
_entity_poly.pdbx_seq_one_letter_code
_entity_poly.pdbx_strand_id
1 'polypeptide(L)'
;MRKSCDNLNLGVPSALVGDALYLALDLGFNLLMYNFATHQMSVINLPSTFCGRGIVLTTTEDGRLVCVKEDDCKLYLWSREAGPEDAVWTQSRVIKLENLIPIDALSTSPDVLGYVDSIAAFFADTDDGLSTIDLKSSQVKNVGKFSDSFNIYPYMSFWTPSIAKGLNW
;
A
#
# COMPACT_ATOMS: atom_id res chain seq x y z
N MET A 1 -18.19 -2.64 29.57
CA MET A 1 -17.25 -3.13 28.53
C MET A 1 -17.83 -2.73 27.18
N ARG A 2 -17.29 -1.67 26.55
CA ARG A 2 -17.66 -1.31 25.16
C ARG A 2 -16.90 -2.26 24.23
N LYS A 3 -17.61 -2.96 23.34
CA LYS A 3 -16.97 -3.61 22.18
C LYS A 3 -16.30 -2.49 21.38
N SER A 4 -14.98 -2.57 21.23
CA SER A 4 -14.28 -1.81 20.20
C SER A 4 -14.92 -2.19 18.87
N CYS A 5 -15.50 -1.23 18.17
CA CYS A 5 -15.82 -1.43 16.77
C CYS A 5 -14.48 -1.30 16.04
N ASP A 6 -13.85 -2.45 15.76
CA ASP A 6 -12.64 -2.50 14.96
C ASP A 6 -13.02 -1.99 13.56
N ASN A 7 -12.72 -0.73 13.29
CA ASN A 7 -13.16 -0.07 12.07
C ASN A 7 -12.19 -0.45 10.95
N LEU A 8 -12.72 -1.03 9.88
CA LEU A 8 -11.97 -1.22 8.63
C LEU A 8 -11.51 0.15 8.13
N ASN A 9 -10.21 0.35 8.00
CA ASN A 9 -9.69 1.55 7.37
C ASN A 9 -9.69 1.35 5.85
N LEU A 10 -10.84 1.61 5.23
CA LEU A 10 -11.01 1.55 3.77
C LEU A 10 -10.14 2.57 3.02
N GLY A 11 -9.44 3.46 3.73
CA GLY A 11 -8.50 4.44 3.18
C GLY A 11 -7.13 3.86 2.78
N VAL A 12 -6.80 2.65 3.23
CA VAL A 12 -5.52 2.00 2.95
C VAL A 12 -5.73 0.87 1.94
N PRO A 13 -4.99 0.84 0.81
CA PRO A 13 -5.11 -0.23 -0.16
C PRO A 13 -4.81 -1.61 0.46
N SER A 14 -5.60 -2.61 0.07
CA SER A 14 -5.38 -4.00 0.48
C SER A 14 -4.24 -4.64 -0.31
N ALA A 15 -3.55 -5.61 0.29
CA ALA A 15 -2.54 -6.42 -0.38
C ALA A 15 -2.98 -7.88 -0.50
N LEU A 16 -2.74 -8.51 -1.65
CA LEU A 16 -3.01 -9.94 -1.87
C LEU A 16 -1.70 -10.66 -2.16
N VAL A 17 -1.37 -11.66 -1.33
CA VAL A 17 -0.20 -12.54 -1.52
C VAL A 17 -0.66 -13.98 -1.52
N GLY A 18 -0.46 -14.68 -2.65
CA GLY A 18 -1.00 -16.03 -2.82
C GLY A 18 -2.49 -16.05 -2.55
N ASP A 19 -2.92 -16.90 -1.61
CA ASP A 19 -4.32 -17.02 -1.17
C ASP A 19 -4.66 -16.12 0.03
N ALA A 20 -3.77 -15.22 0.47
CA ALA A 20 -3.98 -14.39 1.66
C ALA A 20 -4.20 -12.91 1.31
N LEU A 21 -5.38 -12.39 1.67
CA LEU A 21 -5.73 -10.98 1.60
C LEU A 21 -5.38 -10.28 2.92
N TYR A 22 -4.72 -9.14 2.84
CA TYR A 22 -4.34 -8.29 3.95
C TYR A 22 -5.05 -6.94 3.89
N LEU A 23 -5.70 -6.57 4.98
CA LEU A 23 -6.49 -5.35 5.13
C LEU A 23 -6.01 -4.59 6.36
N ALA A 24 -5.80 -3.27 6.26
CA ALA A 24 -5.49 -2.45 7.42
C ALA A 24 -6.75 -2.18 8.27
N LEU A 25 -6.63 -2.36 9.58
CA LEU A 25 -7.64 -2.08 10.60
C LEU A 25 -7.19 -0.93 11.50
N ASP A 26 -8.16 -0.35 12.22
CA ASP A 26 -7.92 0.57 13.34
C ASP A 26 -6.99 1.72 12.95
N LEU A 27 -7.26 2.43 11.86
CA LEU A 27 -6.39 3.53 11.42
C LEU A 27 -4.93 3.12 11.14
N GLY A 28 -4.64 1.83 10.91
CA GLY A 28 -3.29 1.33 10.64
C GLY A 28 -2.55 0.80 11.87
N PHE A 29 -3.24 0.38 12.93
CA PHE A 29 -2.58 -0.31 14.07
C PHE A 29 -2.51 -1.82 13.89
N ASN A 30 -3.43 -2.41 13.13
CA ASN A 30 -3.57 -3.85 12.98
C ASN A 30 -3.80 -4.21 11.51
N LEU A 31 -3.42 -5.44 11.12
CA LEU A 31 -3.80 -6.01 9.84
C LEU A 31 -4.72 -7.21 10.04
N LEU A 32 -5.84 -7.23 9.33
CA LEU A 32 -6.63 -8.43 9.15
C LEU A 32 -6.06 -9.23 7.99
N MET A 33 -5.68 -10.47 8.23
CA MET A 33 -5.38 -11.45 7.19
C MET A 33 -6.59 -12.36 6.99
N TYR A 34 -7.01 -12.57 5.74
CA TYR A 34 -7.98 -13.58 5.35
C TYR A 34 -7.38 -14.53 4.33
N ASN A 35 -7.34 -15.82 4.64
CA ASN A 35 -6.86 -16.85 3.73
C ASN A 35 -8.03 -17.48 2.96
N PHE A 36 -8.04 -17.35 1.64
CA PHE A 36 -9.09 -17.88 0.76
C PHE A 36 -9.10 -19.40 0.68
N ALA A 37 -7.94 -20.07 0.80
CA ALA A 37 -7.83 -21.52 0.71
C ALA A 37 -8.34 -22.21 1.99
N THR A 38 -8.06 -21.63 3.16
CA THR A 38 -8.47 -22.21 4.46
C THR A 38 -9.74 -21.56 5.04
N HIS A 39 -10.18 -20.45 4.45
CA HIS A 39 -11.25 -19.58 4.97
C HIS A 39 -11.01 -19.06 6.40
N GLN A 40 -9.75 -19.00 6.84
CA GLN A 40 -9.39 -18.53 8.18
C GLN A 40 -9.06 -17.05 8.18
N MET A 41 -9.35 -16.40 9.32
CA MET A 41 -9.01 -15.01 9.60
C MET A 41 -8.08 -14.92 10.80
N SER A 42 -7.11 -14.03 10.74
CA SER A 42 -6.31 -13.66 11.91
C SER A 42 -5.91 -12.20 11.89
N VAL A 43 -5.54 -11.69 13.07
CA VAL A 43 -5.11 -10.30 13.25
C VAL A 43 -3.61 -10.29 13.50
N ILE A 44 -2.90 -9.51 12.70
CA ILE A 44 -1.46 -9.29 12.82
C ILE A 44 -1.27 -7.90 13.40
N ASN A 45 -0.60 -7.84 14.55
CA ASN A 45 -0.24 -6.56 15.16
C ASN A 45 0.87 -5.90 14.34
N LEU A 46 0.69 -4.62 14.01
CA LEU A 46 1.78 -3.84 13.46
C LEU A 46 2.71 -3.38 14.59
N PRO A 47 4.03 -3.35 14.37
CA PRO A 47 4.98 -2.72 15.27
C PRO A 47 4.50 -1.33 15.69
N SER A 48 4.68 -0.97 16.96
CA SER A 48 4.26 0.32 17.49
C SER A 48 4.93 1.52 16.79
N THR A 49 6.04 1.31 16.10
CA THR A 49 6.68 2.29 15.23
C THR A 49 5.83 2.67 14.01
N PHE A 50 4.89 1.81 13.60
CA PHE A 50 4.02 2.03 12.44
C PHE A 50 2.78 2.85 12.79
N CYS A 51 2.49 3.06 14.07
CA CYS A 51 1.36 3.86 14.55
C CYS A 51 1.21 5.19 13.80
N GLY A 52 0.03 5.44 13.21
CA GLY A 52 -0.31 6.69 12.54
C GLY A 52 -1.12 6.50 11.25
N ARG A 53 -1.59 7.62 10.68
CA ARG A 53 -2.14 7.66 9.32
C ARG A 53 -1.02 7.50 8.28
N GLY A 54 -1.38 7.17 7.04
CA GLY A 54 -0.43 7.15 5.92
C GLY A 54 0.34 5.83 5.77
N ILE A 55 -0.22 4.72 6.24
CA ILE A 55 0.32 3.39 5.94
C ILE A 55 -0.22 2.91 4.60
N VAL A 56 0.66 2.33 3.78
CA VAL A 56 0.30 1.62 2.55
C VAL A 56 0.78 0.18 2.63
N LEU A 57 -0.10 -0.74 2.22
CA LEU A 57 0.24 -2.15 2.05
C LEU A 57 0.51 -2.47 0.59
N THR A 58 1.48 -3.34 0.37
CA THR A 58 1.93 -3.77 -0.95
C THR A 58 2.65 -5.11 -0.84
N THR A 59 3.09 -5.63 -1.97
CA THR A 59 3.74 -6.94 -2.06
C THR A 59 4.99 -6.86 -2.91
N THR A 60 5.98 -7.67 -2.58
CA THR A 60 7.19 -7.84 -3.39
C THR A 60 7.01 -9.00 -4.37
N GLU A 61 7.87 -9.06 -5.40
CA GLU A 61 7.84 -10.14 -6.41
C GLU A 61 8.12 -11.52 -5.81
N ASP A 62 8.91 -11.59 -4.73
CA ASP A 62 9.18 -12.82 -3.97
C ASP A 62 8.06 -13.16 -2.98
N GLY A 63 6.93 -12.46 -3.02
CA GLY A 63 5.73 -12.80 -2.25
C GLY A 63 5.81 -12.39 -0.77
N ARG A 64 6.56 -11.34 -0.45
CA ARG A 64 6.58 -10.77 0.91
C ARG A 64 5.50 -9.71 1.04
N LEU A 65 4.96 -9.57 2.24
CA LEU A 65 4.11 -8.44 2.58
C LEU A 65 4.99 -7.25 2.95
N VAL A 66 4.69 -6.09 2.37
CA VAL A 66 5.39 -4.84 2.65
C VAL A 66 4.43 -3.80 3.19
N CYS A 67 4.87 -3.15 4.26
CA CYS A 67 4.22 -1.99 4.88
C CYS A 67 5.10 -0.78 4.64
N VAL A 68 4.51 0.29 4.09
CA VAL A 68 5.19 1.56 3.81
C VAL A 68 4.54 2.64 4.67
N LYS A 69 5.37 3.44 5.35
CA LYS A 69 4.92 4.62 6.09
C LYS A 69 5.71 5.83 5.62
N GLU A 70 5.00 6.92 5.36
CA GLU A 70 5.60 8.25 5.21
C GLU A 70 5.73 8.91 6.58
N ASP A 71 6.91 9.44 6.86
CA ASP A 71 7.16 10.29 8.02
C ASP A 71 8.34 11.23 7.74
N ASP A 72 8.13 12.53 7.86
CA ASP A 72 9.15 13.58 7.66
C ASP A 72 9.89 13.46 6.31
N CYS A 73 9.11 13.38 5.22
CA CYS A 73 9.59 13.21 3.85
C CYS A 73 10.49 11.97 3.67
N LYS A 74 10.27 10.93 4.46
CA LYS A 74 10.95 9.64 4.33
C LYS A 74 9.93 8.52 4.24
N LEU A 75 10.13 7.63 3.28
CA LEU A 75 9.41 6.36 3.21
C LEU A 75 10.19 5.32 3.98
N TYR A 76 9.60 4.83 5.05
CA TYR A 76 10.10 3.69 5.78
C TYR A 76 9.36 2.44 5.32
N LEU A 77 10.12 1.43 4.93
CA LEU A 77 9.58 0.17 4.45
C LEU A 77 9.95 -0.95 5.40
N TRP A 78 8.95 -1.74 5.75
CA TRP A 78 9.12 -2.96 6.51
C TRP A 78 8.53 -4.12 5.73
N SER A 79 9.19 -5.26 5.82
CA SER A 79 8.76 -6.49 5.17
C SER A 79 8.62 -7.62 6.17
N ARG A 80 7.71 -8.55 5.89
CA ARG A 80 7.59 -9.84 6.57
C ARG A 80 7.22 -10.93 5.59
N GLU A 81 7.48 -12.18 5.96
CA GLU A 81 6.90 -13.32 5.25
C GLU A 81 5.37 -13.22 5.28
N ALA A 82 4.74 -13.50 4.13
CA ALA A 82 3.29 -13.62 4.06
C ALA A 82 2.84 -15.00 4.54
N GLY A 83 1.72 -15.06 5.26
CA GLY A 83 1.09 -16.29 5.73
C GLY A 83 1.29 -16.53 7.23
N PRO A 84 2.49 -16.92 7.71
CA PRO A 84 2.70 -17.27 9.10
C PRO A 84 2.35 -16.12 10.06
N GLU A 85 1.60 -16.42 11.12
CA GLU A 85 1.21 -15.42 12.13
C GLU A 85 2.41 -14.93 12.94
N ASP A 86 3.40 -15.80 13.16
CA ASP A 86 4.63 -15.53 13.89
C ASP A 86 5.72 -14.82 13.06
N ALA A 87 5.48 -14.58 11.77
CA ALA A 87 6.44 -13.86 10.93
C ALA A 87 6.64 -12.42 11.42
N VAL A 88 7.91 -12.06 11.63
CA VAL A 88 8.31 -10.78 12.22
C VAL A 88 8.53 -9.72 11.15
N TRP A 89 8.07 -8.50 11.42
CA TRP A 89 8.37 -7.32 10.62
C TRP A 89 9.83 -6.90 10.76
N THR A 90 10.52 -6.72 9.65
CA THR A 90 11.89 -6.19 9.62
C THR A 90 11.96 -4.97 8.73
N GLN A 91 12.62 -3.90 9.19
CA GLN A 91 12.85 -2.71 8.37
C GLN A 91 13.76 -3.07 7.20
N SER A 92 13.22 -3.02 5.99
CA SER A 92 13.95 -3.41 4.79
C SER A 92 14.77 -2.25 4.23
N ARG A 93 14.20 -1.04 4.18
CA ARG A 93 14.88 0.16 3.68
C ARG A 93 14.22 1.46 4.14
N VAL A 94 14.95 2.56 3.98
CA VAL A 94 14.45 3.93 4.14
C VAL A 94 14.77 4.71 2.88
N ILE A 95 13.79 5.44 2.34
CA ILE A 95 13.93 6.25 1.14
C ILE A 95 13.68 7.71 1.51
N LYS A 96 14.61 8.59 1.15
CA LYS A 96 14.51 10.02 1.41
C LYS A 96 13.86 10.70 0.20
N LEU A 97 12.72 11.33 0.39
CA LEU A 97 11.96 12.00 -0.70
C LEU A 97 12.58 13.33 -1.10
N GLU A 98 13.32 13.97 -0.19
CA GLU A 98 14.05 15.23 -0.39
C GLU A 98 15.00 15.22 -1.61
N ASN A 99 15.47 14.02 -2.01
CA ASN A 99 16.37 13.85 -3.16
C ASN A 99 15.63 13.51 -4.46
N LEU A 100 14.34 13.19 -4.40
CA LEU A 100 13.57 12.61 -5.49
C LEU A 100 12.50 13.54 -6.04
N ILE A 101 12.04 14.49 -5.21
CA ILE A 101 10.99 15.44 -5.57
C ILE A 101 11.59 16.83 -5.43
N PRO A 102 11.45 17.72 -6.44
CA PRO A 102 11.88 19.10 -6.31
C PRO A 102 11.24 19.73 -5.08
N ILE A 103 12.03 20.46 -4.29
CA ILE A 103 11.59 21.11 -3.03
C ILE A 103 10.32 21.95 -3.25
N ASP A 104 10.20 22.57 -4.42
CA ASP A 104 9.07 23.42 -4.80
C ASP A 104 7.74 22.65 -4.95
N ALA A 105 7.79 21.32 -5.13
CA ALA A 105 6.62 20.44 -5.20
C ALA A 105 6.27 19.80 -3.84
N LEU A 106 7.06 20.06 -2.79
CA LEU A 106 6.90 19.56 -1.42
C LEU A 106 6.72 20.72 -0.43
N SER A 107 5.78 21.66 -0.68
CA SER A 107 5.50 22.69 0.33
C SER A 107 4.97 22.08 1.63
N THR A 108 4.50 20.83 1.59
CA THR A 108 4.13 19.97 2.72
C THR A 108 4.60 18.53 2.50
N SER A 109 4.60 17.72 3.57
CA SER A 109 4.89 16.28 3.47
C SER A 109 3.84 15.59 2.60
N PRO A 110 4.23 14.76 1.59
CA PRO A 110 3.29 14.16 0.68
C PRO A 110 2.51 13.03 1.36
N ASP A 111 1.18 13.01 1.22
CA ASP A 111 0.37 11.90 1.70
C ASP A 111 0.53 10.71 0.75
N VAL A 112 1.15 9.63 1.21
CA VAL A 112 1.39 8.43 0.40
C VAL A 112 0.11 7.59 0.34
N LEU A 113 -0.37 7.40 -0.89
CA LEU A 113 -1.64 6.73 -1.19
C LEU A 113 -1.46 5.32 -1.75
N GLY A 114 -0.28 5.00 -2.27
CA GLY A 114 0.02 3.69 -2.86
C GLY A 114 1.50 3.49 -3.12
N TYR A 115 1.96 2.23 -3.12
CA TYR A 115 3.34 1.86 -3.40
C TYR A 115 3.36 0.58 -4.24
N VAL A 116 4.18 0.56 -5.29
CA VAL A 116 4.36 -0.59 -6.18
C VAL A 116 5.83 -0.96 -6.21
N ASP A 117 6.17 -2.09 -5.57
CA ASP A 117 7.56 -2.48 -5.37
C ASP A 117 8.29 -2.82 -6.66
N SER A 118 7.64 -3.57 -7.57
CA SER A 118 8.23 -4.06 -8.82
C SER A 118 8.77 -2.94 -9.72
N ILE A 119 8.06 -1.82 -9.78
CA ILE A 119 8.47 -0.64 -10.55
C ILE A 119 9.12 0.43 -9.69
N ALA A 120 9.24 0.22 -8.37
CA ALA A 120 9.72 1.19 -7.40
C ALA A 120 9.06 2.57 -7.61
N ALA A 121 7.73 2.60 -7.57
CA ALA A 121 6.96 3.83 -7.71
C ALA A 121 5.96 3.97 -6.57
N PHE A 122 5.67 5.21 -6.19
CA PHE A 122 4.60 5.50 -5.25
C PHE A 122 3.68 6.58 -5.76
N PHE A 123 2.47 6.58 -5.22
CA PHE A 123 1.44 7.55 -5.49
C PHE A 123 1.32 8.44 -4.27
N ALA A 124 1.30 9.74 -4.51
CA ALA A 124 1.22 10.74 -3.46
C ALA A 124 0.21 11.82 -3.81
N ASP A 125 -0.53 12.26 -2.80
CA ASP A 125 -1.17 13.57 -2.86
C ASP A 125 -0.13 14.66 -2.58
N THR A 126 -0.07 15.64 -3.47
CA THR A 126 0.90 16.75 -3.45
C THR A 126 0.15 18.06 -3.70
N ASP A 127 0.81 19.21 -3.56
CA ASP A 127 0.16 20.52 -3.82
C ASP A 127 -0.36 20.66 -5.27
N ASP A 128 0.26 19.93 -6.20
CA ASP A 128 -0.15 19.86 -7.61
C ASP A 128 -1.25 18.81 -7.88
N GLY A 129 -1.69 18.09 -6.85
CA GLY A 129 -2.66 16.99 -6.91
C GLY A 129 -1.98 15.62 -6.86
N LEU A 130 -2.69 14.61 -7.37
CA LEU A 130 -2.18 13.25 -7.41
C LEU A 130 -0.97 13.16 -8.33
N SER A 131 0.13 12.64 -7.79
CA SER A 131 1.36 12.42 -8.53
C SER A 131 1.82 10.97 -8.42
N THR A 132 2.37 10.45 -9.51
CA THR A 132 3.18 9.24 -9.51
C THR A 132 4.64 9.64 -9.45
N ILE A 133 5.40 9.02 -8.54
CA ILE A 133 6.82 9.31 -8.35
C ILE A 133 7.60 8.02 -8.60
N ASP A 134 8.42 8.03 -9.64
CA ASP A 134 9.32 6.94 -9.98
C ASP A 134 10.63 7.10 -9.22
N LEU A 135 10.94 6.16 -8.34
CA LEU A 135 12.08 6.24 -7.44
C LEU A 135 13.42 6.01 -8.17
N LYS A 136 13.42 5.35 -9.34
CA LYS A 136 14.65 5.04 -10.09
C LYS A 136 15.10 6.26 -10.89
N SER A 137 14.16 6.94 -11.52
CA SER A 137 14.39 8.09 -12.41
C SER A 137 14.20 9.43 -11.71
N SER A 138 13.69 9.45 -10.47
CA SER A 138 13.32 10.67 -9.73
C SER A 138 12.34 11.55 -10.53
N GLN A 139 11.51 10.92 -11.38
CA GLN A 139 10.54 11.62 -12.19
C GLN A 139 9.20 11.69 -11.46
N VAL A 140 8.65 12.89 -11.43
CA VAL A 140 7.31 13.16 -10.90
C VAL A 140 6.37 13.37 -12.08
N LYS A 141 5.27 12.61 -12.10
CA LYS A 141 4.22 12.73 -13.12
C LYS A 141 2.90 13.04 -12.44
N ASN A 142 2.36 14.22 -12.73
CA ASN A 142 1.01 14.59 -12.32
C ASN A 142 -0.03 13.72 -13.04
N VAL A 143 -0.95 13.14 -12.28
CA VAL A 143 -2.07 12.32 -12.75
C VAL A 143 -3.35 13.14 -12.82
N GLY A 144 -3.51 14.13 -11.94
CA GLY A 144 -4.59 15.10 -11.95
C GLY A 144 -4.93 15.65 -10.57
N LYS A 145 -5.76 16.69 -10.52
CA LYS A 145 -6.36 17.20 -9.27
C LYS A 145 -7.71 16.52 -9.04
N PHE A 146 -7.92 16.06 -7.82
CA PHE A 146 -9.18 15.45 -7.39
C PHE A 146 -9.78 16.30 -6.26
N SER A 147 -11.11 16.43 -6.25
CA SER A 147 -11.82 17.31 -5.30
C SER A 147 -12.06 16.68 -3.93
N ASP A 148 -11.96 15.36 -3.83
CA ASP A 148 -12.32 14.57 -2.65
C ASP A 148 -11.19 13.61 -2.27
N SER A 149 -11.23 13.06 -1.05
CA SER A 149 -10.35 11.96 -0.66
C SER A 149 -10.62 10.71 -1.51
N PHE A 150 -9.60 10.19 -2.19
CA PHE A 150 -9.70 9.01 -3.04
C PHE A 150 -8.68 7.94 -2.61
N ASN A 151 -9.02 6.68 -2.90
CA ASN A 151 -8.14 5.55 -2.68
C ASN A 151 -7.56 5.08 -4.01
N ILE A 152 -6.29 4.69 -4.00
CA ILE A 152 -5.61 4.18 -5.20
C ILE A 152 -5.36 2.70 -5.02
N TYR A 153 -5.88 1.90 -5.96
CA TYR A 153 -5.63 0.47 -6.03
C TYR A 153 -4.77 0.18 -7.26
N PRO A 154 -3.43 0.25 -7.15
CA PRO A 154 -2.57 -0.09 -8.27
C PRO A 154 -2.72 -1.58 -8.57
N TYR A 155 -3.01 -1.90 -9.83
CA TYR A 155 -3.06 -3.28 -10.32
C TYR A 155 -2.05 -3.44 -11.46
N MET A 156 -1.31 -4.56 -11.44
CA MET A 156 -0.31 -4.88 -12.48
C MET A 156 -0.86 -5.80 -13.56
N SER A 157 -1.96 -6.50 -13.28
CA SER A 157 -2.59 -7.42 -14.23
C SER A 157 -4.10 -7.46 -13.98
N PHE A 158 -4.84 -7.74 -15.04
CA PHE A 158 -6.26 -8.07 -14.98
C PHE A 158 -6.47 -9.42 -15.64
N TRP A 159 -7.38 -10.22 -15.09
CA TRP A 159 -7.81 -11.44 -15.74
C TRP A 159 -8.85 -11.09 -16.80
N THR A 160 -8.50 -11.26 -18.07
CA THR A 160 -9.47 -11.23 -19.17
C THR A 160 -9.90 -12.65 -19.51
N PRO A 161 -11.14 -13.07 -19.18
CA PRO A 161 -11.69 -14.29 -19.74
C PRO A 161 -11.67 -14.17 -21.25
N SER A 162 -11.05 -15.11 -21.95
CA SER A 162 -11.27 -15.24 -23.39
C SER A 162 -12.76 -15.46 -23.63
N ILE A 163 -13.43 -14.53 -24.32
CA ILE A 163 -14.76 -14.77 -24.89
C ILE A 163 -14.62 -16.00 -25.77
N ALA A 164 -15.26 -17.10 -25.38
CA ALA A 164 -15.36 -18.28 -26.23
C ALA A 164 -16.00 -17.81 -27.55
N LYS A 165 -15.19 -17.69 -28.61
CA LYS A 165 -15.68 -17.51 -29.97
C LYS A 165 -16.40 -18.79 -30.37
N GLY A 166 -17.68 -18.84 -30.06
CA GLY A 166 -18.60 -19.91 -30.39
C GLY A 166 -19.94 -19.33 -30.82
N LEU A 167 -19.94 -18.45 -31.81
CA LEU A 167 -21.15 -18.10 -32.57
C LEU A 167 -20.80 -18.18 -34.05
N ASN A 168 -21.16 -19.33 -34.63
CA ASN A 168 -21.27 -19.49 -36.08
C ASN A 168 -22.57 -18.79 -36.51
N TRP A 169 -22.45 -17.88 -37.48
CA TRP A 169 -23.60 -17.41 -38.27
C TRP A 169 -23.87 -18.42 -39.39
#